data_AF-A0A2P5N2H2-F1
#
_entry.id   AF-A0A2P5N2H2-F1
#
_cell.length_a   1.000
_cell.length_b   1.000
_cell.length_c   1.000
_cell.angle_alpha   90.00
_cell.angle_beta   90.00
_cell.angle_gamma   90.00
#
_symmetry.space_group_name_H-M   'P 1'
#
loop_
_entity.id
_entity.type
_entity.pdbx_description
1 polymer ?
#
loop_
_entity_poly.entity_id
_entity_poly.type
_entity_poly.pdbx_seq_one_letter_code
_entity_poly.pdbx_strand_id
1 'polypeptide(L)'
;MHKKVLPILCGAMLLPMSPLAHAAANKLPASSNVTLGAAEEVCSDFTDPKWRDAQVIDGVEIQESRMCNPDNPADIAAFVKGTNNISMDTLMKTQLAADAITATNDMDGDGDPDHYIIKLEIAELNGHSPDTREPTTTFDIAPGIQPTFWVYAPKTRDMSTLSLYEPIANPLLRAPSPVIRVEQGDIVWLVLENSHYLPHSIHLHGVDHPYMDHGGEGNDGVGQTGQMDVMPGSSKTYVIKPRQPGTMYYHCHVQPHVHIPMGLQGIFVVEENRPNNWVQVFNVGAGQVRHPSQAVKEKYASEYDLHYQSADKELHMMARSANDPRLIGKRLNLEYDITDSAPDYFMLNGRSFPYTLRESLIIMEENKKAKVRVLNGHEESFAMHIHGHKPMVTHYDGVDNGPSSYIKRDVHGMVPAQRIDLEVNGTDDGLNSFGQGVWMFHDHVEKSFTTDGIGEGGDISLLVYKNYLNEKGIPEVHGMSLAPYFTKEFWEGKYPAWQDYDAWKSLGLPEIRATKEKGFVLNPASAKPADGSGAAKDNAASATEKPSFIGQLLTGLVLGLFGYVVYLKRKNILALVGK
;
A
#
# COMPACT_ATOMS: atom_id res chain seq x y z
N MET A 1 38.51 57.05 65.45
CA MET A 1 37.44 57.48 64.52
C MET A 1 37.76 56.97 63.12
N HIS A 2 36.73 56.50 62.42
CA HIS A 2 36.75 55.42 61.44
C HIS A 2 37.64 55.59 60.20
N LYS A 3 38.30 54.48 59.85
CA LYS A 3 39.04 54.25 58.59
C LYS A 3 38.07 54.03 57.43
N LYS A 4 38.44 54.63 56.30
CA LYS A 4 37.82 54.50 54.98
C LYS A 4 38.19 53.17 54.31
N VAL A 5 37.38 52.86 53.28
CA VAL A 5 37.63 52.01 52.10
C VAL A 5 37.47 50.51 52.30
N LEU A 6 36.33 49.95 51.83
CA LEU A 6 36.31 49.01 50.70
C LEU A 6 34.85 48.70 50.26
N PRO A 7 34.47 48.94 48.99
CA PRO A 7 33.30 48.33 48.36
C PRO A 7 33.66 46.90 47.89
N ILE A 8 32.68 46.07 47.53
CA ILE A 8 32.83 44.69 47.01
C ILE A 8 33.02 43.63 48.11
N LEU A 9 31.95 43.31 48.86
CA LEU A 9 31.90 42.07 49.65
C LEU A 9 30.46 41.63 50.00
N CYS A 10 29.55 41.67 49.02
CA CYS A 10 28.23 41.02 49.13
C CYS A 10 27.90 40.07 47.96
N GLY A 11 28.88 39.72 47.11
CA GLY A 11 28.65 38.87 45.92
C GLY A 11 29.35 37.51 45.92
N ALA A 12 30.01 37.10 47.01
CA ALA A 12 30.96 35.97 46.96
C ALA A 12 30.90 34.99 48.15
N MET A 13 29.73 34.81 48.78
CA MET A 13 29.57 33.81 49.86
C MET A 13 28.31 32.93 49.72
N LEU A 14 27.89 32.61 48.50
CA LEU A 14 26.88 31.57 48.23
C LEU A 14 27.30 30.54 47.16
N LEU A 15 28.58 30.47 46.80
CA LEU A 15 29.14 29.45 45.91
C LEU A 15 30.48 29.01 46.48
N PRO A 16 30.48 27.97 47.35
CA PRO A 16 30.93 26.67 46.87
C PRO A 16 30.27 25.50 47.63
N MET A 17 29.04 25.14 47.26
CA MET A 17 28.50 23.80 47.56
C MET A 17 27.81 23.22 46.33
N SER A 18 28.50 23.27 45.19
CA SER A 18 28.10 22.54 43.99
C SER A 18 29.30 21.95 43.27
N PRO A 19 29.97 20.93 43.85
CA PRO A 19 30.55 19.91 42.98
C PRO A 19 30.27 18.47 43.45
N LEU A 20 29.12 18.21 44.08
CA LEU A 20 28.71 16.83 44.45
C LEU A 20 27.27 16.45 44.06
N ALA A 21 26.50 17.36 43.46
CA ALA A 21 25.15 17.05 42.96
C ALA A 21 25.11 16.69 41.46
N HIS A 22 26.22 16.22 40.88
CA HIS A 22 26.26 15.70 39.49
C HIS A 22 26.48 14.17 39.43
N ALA A 23 26.42 13.47 40.55
CA ALA A 23 26.53 12.01 40.62
C ALA A 23 25.23 11.35 41.10
N ALA A 24 24.11 11.77 40.51
CA ALA A 24 22.89 10.97 40.44
C ALA A 24 22.12 11.37 39.19
N ALA A 25 22.81 11.51 38.05
CA ALA A 25 22.12 11.23 36.79
C ALA A 25 21.68 9.76 36.92
N ASN A 26 20.39 9.53 37.16
CA ASN A 26 19.83 8.19 37.13
C ASN A 26 20.44 7.49 35.92
N LYS A 27 21.16 6.37 36.14
CA LYS A 27 21.59 5.54 35.01
C LYS A 27 20.34 5.36 34.16
N LEU A 28 20.40 5.82 32.92
CA LEU A 28 19.32 5.57 31.97
C LEU A 28 19.03 4.07 32.05
N PRO A 29 17.75 3.66 32.09
CA PRO A 29 17.40 2.25 32.03
C PRO A 29 18.22 1.59 30.94
N ALA A 30 18.76 0.39 31.21
CA ALA A 30 19.47 -0.34 30.18
C ALA A 30 18.53 -0.47 28.98
N SER A 31 18.98 -0.04 27.79
CA SER A 31 18.22 -0.24 26.57
C SER A 31 18.06 -1.74 26.36
N SER A 32 16.82 -2.21 26.31
CA SER A 32 16.51 -3.57 25.89
C SER A 32 16.51 -3.60 24.36
N ASN A 33 17.31 -4.49 23.77
CA ASN A 33 17.20 -4.77 22.35
C ASN A 33 16.04 -5.75 22.13
N VAL A 34 15.07 -5.33 21.32
CA VAL A 34 13.94 -6.10 20.80
C VAL A 34 14.37 -6.75 19.50
N THR A 35 14.34 -8.07 19.43
CA THR A 35 14.59 -8.78 18.18
C THR A 35 13.38 -8.63 17.26
N LEU A 36 13.60 -8.23 16.00
CA LEU A 36 12.58 -8.37 14.95
C LEU A 36 12.24 -9.86 14.79
N GLY A 37 10.96 -10.15 14.57
CA GLY A 37 10.50 -11.49 14.25
C GLY A 37 10.99 -11.94 12.87
N ALA A 38 10.46 -13.07 12.40
CA ALA A 38 10.76 -13.54 11.05
C ALA A 38 10.12 -12.60 10.02
N ALA A 39 10.93 -12.07 9.11
CA ALA A 39 10.44 -11.28 7.99
C ALA A 39 9.80 -12.20 6.95
N GLU A 40 8.63 -11.81 6.46
CA GLU A 40 8.05 -12.40 5.26
C GLU A 40 8.93 -12.13 4.05
N GLU A 41 8.86 -13.01 3.05
CA GLU A 41 9.46 -12.69 1.77
C GLU A 41 8.71 -11.51 1.14
N VAL A 42 9.47 -10.53 0.61
CA VAL A 42 8.89 -9.42 -0.15
C VAL A 42 8.10 -9.97 -1.33
N CYS A 43 8.69 -10.94 -2.03
CA CYS A 43 8.07 -11.68 -3.12
C CYS A 43 8.24 -13.17 -2.91
N SER A 44 7.19 -13.80 -2.42
CA SER A 44 7.10 -15.25 -2.30
C SER A 44 6.70 -15.88 -3.63
N ASP A 45 7.17 -17.11 -3.83
CA ASP A 45 6.97 -17.87 -5.07
C ASP A 45 5.57 -18.50 -5.17
N PHE A 46 4.55 -17.89 -4.53
CA PHE A 46 3.16 -18.37 -4.60
C PHE A 46 2.52 -18.12 -5.98
N THR A 47 3.01 -17.11 -6.70
CA THR A 47 2.57 -16.79 -8.06
C THR A 47 3.56 -17.35 -9.06
N ASP A 48 3.07 -18.07 -10.08
CA ASP A 48 3.92 -18.61 -11.15
C ASP A 48 4.68 -17.44 -11.82
N PRO A 49 6.02 -17.44 -11.83
CA PRO A 49 6.80 -16.38 -12.46
C PRO A 49 6.42 -16.12 -13.92
N LYS A 50 5.92 -17.13 -14.65
CA LYS A 50 5.47 -16.99 -16.05
C LYS A 50 4.25 -16.08 -16.20
N TRP A 51 3.49 -15.85 -15.14
CA TRP A 51 2.34 -14.93 -15.18
C TRP A 51 2.77 -13.49 -15.50
N ARG A 52 4.03 -13.15 -15.22
CA ARG A 52 4.62 -11.84 -15.52
C ARG A 52 4.86 -11.60 -16.99
N ASP A 53 5.05 -12.66 -17.77
CA ASP A 53 5.38 -12.55 -19.19
C ASP A 53 4.18 -12.05 -19.99
N ALA A 54 4.48 -11.38 -21.11
CA ALA A 54 3.47 -11.13 -22.14
C ALA A 54 3.07 -12.47 -22.76
N GLN A 55 1.77 -12.67 -22.99
CA GLN A 55 1.25 -13.94 -23.47
C GLN A 55 -0.04 -13.78 -24.26
N VAL A 56 -0.42 -14.84 -24.97
CA VAL A 56 -1.69 -14.91 -25.69
C VAL A 56 -2.46 -16.12 -25.21
N ILE A 57 -3.68 -15.89 -24.68
CA ILE A 57 -4.57 -16.95 -24.19
C ILE A 57 -5.92 -16.76 -24.85
N ASP A 58 -6.45 -17.81 -25.50
CA ASP A 58 -7.71 -17.77 -26.26
C ASP A 58 -7.81 -16.57 -27.24
N GLY A 59 -6.67 -16.17 -27.82
CA GLY A 59 -6.56 -15.05 -28.75
C GLY A 59 -6.48 -13.66 -28.11
N VAL A 60 -6.50 -13.57 -26.77
CA VAL A 60 -6.32 -12.32 -26.03
C VAL A 60 -4.84 -12.03 -25.83
N GLU A 61 -4.36 -10.91 -26.35
CA GLU A 61 -3.01 -10.40 -26.09
C GLU A 61 -2.94 -9.77 -24.70
N ILE A 62 -2.12 -10.32 -23.81
CA ILE A 62 -1.98 -9.87 -22.42
C ILE A 62 -0.59 -9.25 -22.27
N GLN A 63 -0.53 -7.98 -21.87
CA GLN A 63 0.72 -7.26 -21.65
C GLN A 63 1.54 -7.87 -20.51
N GLU A 64 2.87 -7.71 -20.57
CA GLU A 64 3.74 -8.09 -19.45
C GLU A 64 3.41 -7.29 -18.19
N SER A 65 3.58 -7.93 -17.03
CA SER A 65 3.54 -7.27 -15.73
C SER A 65 4.76 -7.68 -14.94
N ARG A 66 5.69 -6.75 -14.73
CA ARG A 66 6.90 -7.03 -13.94
C ARG A 66 6.67 -6.88 -12.43
N MET A 67 5.42 -6.82 -12.00
CA MET A 67 5.08 -6.79 -10.58
C MET A 67 5.43 -8.11 -9.93
N CYS A 68 5.67 -8.04 -8.63
CA CYS A 68 5.98 -9.19 -7.81
C CYS A 68 4.82 -10.20 -7.79
N ASN A 69 3.60 -9.71 -7.63
CA ASN A 69 2.38 -10.51 -7.67
C ASN A 69 1.43 -10.01 -8.78
N PRO A 70 1.64 -10.40 -10.05
CA PRO A 70 0.76 -10.01 -11.15
C PRO A 70 -0.55 -10.80 -11.14
N ASP A 71 -1.56 -10.26 -11.83
CA ASP A 71 -2.83 -10.97 -12.03
C ASP A 71 -2.66 -12.26 -12.83
N ASN A 72 -3.52 -13.24 -12.53
CA ASN A 72 -3.63 -14.48 -13.27
C ASN A 72 -4.01 -14.21 -14.74
N PRO A 73 -3.18 -14.62 -15.71
CA PRO A 73 -3.46 -14.40 -17.12
C PRO A 73 -4.74 -15.07 -17.62
N ALA A 74 -5.15 -16.20 -17.03
CA ALA A 74 -6.42 -16.84 -17.37
C ALA A 74 -7.63 -15.98 -16.95
N ASP A 75 -7.52 -15.29 -15.81
CA ASP A 75 -8.54 -14.33 -15.37
C ASP A 75 -8.63 -13.16 -16.35
N ILE A 76 -7.49 -12.60 -16.80
CA ILE A 76 -7.47 -11.54 -17.82
C ILE A 76 -8.14 -11.97 -19.13
N ALA A 77 -7.84 -13.18 -19.63
CA ALA A 77 -8.50 -13.70 -20.84
C ALA A 77 -10.02 -13.83 -20.66
N ALA A 78 -10.47 -14.30 -19.49
CA ALA A 78 -11.88 -14.39 -19.14
C ALA A 78 -12.54 -13.00 -19.00
N PHE A 79 -11.84 -12.03 -18.42
CA PHE A 79 -12.32 -10.65 -18.29
C PHE A 79 -12.45 -9.95 -19.64
N VAL A 80 -11.60 -10.28 -20.61
CA VAL A 80 -11.66 -9.69 -21.96
C VAL A 80 -12.74 -10.34 -22.81
N LYS A 81 -12.78 -11.68 -22.88
CA LYS A 81 -13.70 -12.40 -23.79
C LYS A 81 -15.07 -12.68 -23.19
N GLY A 82 -15.21 -12.58 -21.88
CA GLY A 82 -16.33 -13.16 -21.13
C GLY A 82 -16.13 -14.65 -20.87
N THR A 83 -16.68 -15.15 -19.77
CA THR A 83 -16.59 -16.56 -19.37
C THR A 83 -17.27 -17.51 -20.35
N ASN A 84 -18.14 -16.98 -21.23
CA ASN A 84 -18.84 -17.72 -22.28
C ASN A 84 -18.07 -17.85 -23.61
N ASN A 85 -16.97 -17.11 -23.83
CA ASN A 85 -16.21 -17.12 -25.10
C ASN A 85 -14.74 -17.57 -24.94
N ILE A 86 -14.38 -18.12 -23.78
CA ILE A 86 -13.08 -18.74 -23.53
C ILE A 86 -13.17 -20.26 -23.59
N SER A 87 -12.02 -20.92 -23.70
CA SER A 87 -11.96 -22.37 -23.62
C SER A 87 -12.27 -22.86 -22.20
N MET A 88 -12.78 -24.09 -22.08
CA MET A 88 -13.00 -24.70 -20.77
C MET A 88 -11.68 -24.87 -19.98
N ASP A 89 -10.55 -25.07 -20.66
CA ASP A 89 -9.23 -25.14 -20.02
C ASP A 89 -8.86 -23.79 -19.37
N THR A 90 -9.09 -22.67 -20.06
CA THR A 90 -8.89 -21.34 -19.50
C THR A 90 -9.83 -21.09 -18.32
N LEU A 91 -11.12 -21.40 -18.45
CA LEU A 91 -12.10 -21.21 -17.37
C LEU A 91 -11.75 -22.06 -16.12
N MET A 92 -11.21 -23.27 -16.29
CA MET A 92 -10.78 -24.10 -15.14
C MET A 92 -9.56 -23.54 -14.40
N LYS A 93 -8.78 -22.65 -15.03
CA LYS A 93 -7.64 -21.96 -14.43
C LYS A 93 -8.03 -20.64 -13.75
N THR A 94 -9.30 -20.24 -13.83
CA THR A 94 -9.87 -19.12 -13.08
C THR A 94 -10.67 -19.61 -11.88
N GLN A 95 -11.00 -18.69 -10.98
CA GLN A 95 -11.96 -18.93 -9.89
C GLN A 95 -13.38 -18.42 -10.22
N LEU A 96 -13.63 -18.04 -11.48
CA LEU A 96 -14.89 -17.45 -11.92
C LEU A 96 -15.99 -18.50 -12.10
N ALA A 97 -17.22 -18.13 -11.79
CA ALA A 97 -18.38 -18.90 -12.23
C ALA A 97 -18.51 -18.84 -13.76
N ALA A 98 -19.08 -19.88 -14.37
CA ALA A 98 -19.23 -19.96 -15.83
C ALA A 98 -20.14 -18.84 -16.40
N ASP A 99 -20.99 -18.25 -15.58
CA ASP A 99 -21.88 -17.15 -15.91
C ASP A 99 -21.45 -15.80 -15.31
N ALA A 100 -20.20 -15.67 -14.84
CA ALA A 100 -19.72 -14.44 -14.20
C ALA A 100 -19.70 -13.24 -15.16
N ILE A 101 -19.30 -13.47 -16.41
CA ILE A 101 -19.30 -12.45 -17.47
C ILE A 101 -19.81 -13.08 -18.76
N THR A 102 -20.96 -12.64 -19.23
CA THR A 102 -21.48 -13.05 -20.54
C THR A 102 -21.32 -11.89 -21.51
N ALA A 103 -20.48 -12.05 -22.53
CA ALA A 103 -20.27 -11.07 -23.58
C ALA A 103 -20.87 -11.61 -24.90
N THR A 104 -21.80 -10.88 -25.49
CA THR A 104 -22.58 -11.33 -26.65
C THR A 104 -22.92 -10.18 -27.59
N ASN A 105 -23.29 -10.51 -28.83
CA ASN A 105 -23.87 -9.62 -29.83
C ASN A 105 -23.02 -8.41 -30.19
N ASP A 106 -22.44 -8.43 -31.39
CA ASP A 106 -21.91 -7.24 -32.07
C ASP A 106 -23.11 -6.54 -32.76
N MET A 107 -23.66 -5.53 -32.09
CA MET A 107 -24.85 -4.77 -32.48
C MET A 107 -24.53 -3.59 -33.38
N ASP A 108 -23.34 -3.00 -33.29
CA ASP A 108 -22.92 -1.87 -34.13
C ASP A 108 -22.02 -2.27 -35.32
N GLY A 109 -21.51 -3.51 -35.33
CA GLY A 109 -20.79 -4.15 -36.43
C GLY A 109 -19.28 -3.87 -36.44
N ASP A 110 -18.69 -3.49 -35.31
CA ASP A 110 -17.31 -3.02 -35.23
C ASP A 110 -16.29 -4.10 -34.80
N GLY A 111 -16.77 -5.28 -34.40
CA GLY A 111 -15.98 -6.48 -34.15
C GLY A 111 -15.81 -6.87 -32.68
N ASP A 112 -16.48 -6.21 -31.76
CA ASP A 112 -16.57 -6.59 -30.34
C ASP A 112 -18.02 -6.67 -29.84
N PRO A 113 -18.27 -7.25 -28.65
CA PRO A 113 -19.63 -7.45 -28.17
C PRO A 113 -20.16 -6.19 -27.49
N ASP A 114 -21.39 -5.82 -27.80
CA ASP A 114 -22.09 -4.66 -27.23
C ASP A 114 -23.07 -5.03 -26.10
N HIS A 115 -23.26 -6.32 -25.82
CA HIS A 115 -24.20 -6.79 -24.79
C HIS A 115 -23.51 -7.64 -23.74
N TYR A 116 -23.41 -7.08 -22.54
CA TYR A 116 -22.76 -7.69 -21.38
C TYR A 116 -23.74 -8.01 -20.27
N ILE A 117 -23.60 -9.20 -19.68
CA ILE A 117 -24.16 -9.53 -18.37
C ILE A 117 -22.99 -9.73 -17.42
N ILE A 118 -22.87 -8.87 -16.41
CA ILE A 118 -21.76 -8.87 -15.45
C ILE A 118 -22.35 -9.21 -14.09
N LYS A 119 -21.84 -10.25 -13.43
CA LYS A 119 -22.35 -10.69 -12.13
C LYS A 119 -21.37 -10.40 -11.01
N LEU A 120 -21.88 -9.77 -9.97
CA LEU A 120 -21.17 -9.47 -8.74
C LEU A 120 -21.85 -10.16 -7.56
N GLU A 121 -21.03 -10.60 -6.61
CA GLU A 121 -21.43 -11.07 -5.29
C GLU A 121 -20.89 -10.12 -4.22
N ILE A 122 -21.43 -10.22 -2.99
CA ILE A 122 -20.92 -9.46 -1.85
C ILE A 122 -20.24 -10.43 -0.89
N ALA A 123 -18.94 -10.21 -0.70
CA ALA A 123 -18.11 -11.03 0.17
C ALA A 123 -17.64 -10.24 1.40
N GLU A 124 -17.53 -10.94 2.53
CA GLU A 124 -16.89 -10.43 3.73
C GLU A 124 -15.46 -10.97 3.84
N LEU A 125 -14.51 -10.05 4.04
CA LEU A 125 -13.11 -10.34 4.30
C LEU A 125 -12.81 -10.11 5.78
N ASN A 126 -11.96 -10.97 6.36
CA ASN A 126 -11.57 -10.96 7.77
C ASN A 126 -12.77 -11.02 8.77
N GLY A 127 -13.87 -11.63 8.35
CA GLY A 127 -15.04 -11.93 9.17
C GLY A 127 -14.89 -13.18 10.03
N HIS A 128 -15.76 -13.33 11.03
CA HIS A 128 -15.84 -14.54 11.85
C HIS A 128 -16.93 -15.48 11.36
N SER A 129 -16.71 -16.78 11.55
CA SER A 129 -17.78 -17.77 11.41
C SER A 129 -18.44 -18.05 12.77
N PRO A 130 -19.65 -18.63 12.79
CA PRO A 130 -20.23 -19.22 14.00
C PRO A 130 -19.38 -20.31 14.64
N ASP A 131 -18.50 -20.94 13.87
CA ASP A 131 -17.75 -22.13 14.25
C ASP A 131 -16.35 -21.79 14.81
N THR A 132 -15.77 -20.66 14.41
CA THR A 132 -14.40 -20.25 14.75
C THR A 132 -14.33 -18.81 15.21
N ARG A 133 -13.45 -18.54 16.18
CA ARG A 133 -13.14 -17.17 16.62
C ARG A 133 -12.06 -16.49 15.78
N GLU A 134 -11.33 -17.26 14.99
CA GLU A 134 -10.35 -16.72 14.07
C GLU A 134 -11.04 -16.31 12.75
N PRO A 135 -10.55 -15.25 12.08
CA PRO A 135 -11.06 -14.87 10.78
C PRO A 135 -10.92 -16.00 9.73
N THR A 136 -11.93 -16.20 8.88
CA THR A 136 -11.96 -17.34 7.93
C THR A 136 -11.58 -17.00 6.50
N THR A 137 -12.01 -15.85 5.97
CA THR A 137 -11.65 -15.37 4.62
C THR A 137 -10.67 -14.21 4.76
N THR A 138 -9.43 -14.55 5.09
CA THR A 138 -8.39 -13.60 5.51
C THR A 138 -7.81 -12.78 4.36
N PHE A 139 -7.58 -11.50 4.63
CA PHE A 139 -7.02 -10.52 3.71
C PHE A 139 -6.17 -9.51 4.49
N ASP A 140 -4.85 -9.67 4.46
CA ASP A 140 -3.93 -8.81 5.20
C ASP A 140 -3.63 -7.52 4.42
N ILE A 141 -3.88 -6.35 4.99
CA ILE A 141 -3.52 -5.08 4.33
C ILE A 141 -2.02 -4.77 4.48
N ALA A 142 -1.41 -5.27 5.55
CA ALA A 142 0.01 -5.24 5.91
C ALA A 142 0.29 -6.46 6.82
N PRO A 143 1.55 -6.84 7.10
CA PRO A 143 1.86 -8.05 7.89
C PRO A 143 1.08 -8.14 9.21
N GLY A 144 0.11 -9.06 9.26
CA GLY A 144 -0.73 -9.31 10.43
C GLY A 144 -1.81 -8.27 10.73
N ILE A 145 -2.07 -7.31 9.84
CA ILE A 145 -3.12 -6.30 9.97
C ILE A 145 -4.30 -6.69 9.08
N GLN A 146 -5.43 -7.02 9.70
CA GLN A 146 -6.58 -7.64 9.04
C GLN A 146 -7.90 -6.92 9.40
N PRO A 147 -8.18 -5.69 8.92
CA PRO A 147 -9.49 -5.05 9.13
C PRO A 147 -10.59 -5.84 8.40
N THR A 148 -11.80 -5.92 8.97
CA THR A 148 -12.94 -6.54 8.27
C THR A 148 -13.42 -5.66 7.14
N PHE A 149 -13.62 -6.21 5.95
CA PHE A 149 -14.15 -5.46 4.80
C PHE A 149 -15.35 -6.18 4.20
N TRP A 150 -16.22 -5.41 3.57
CA TRP A 150 -17.25 -5.93 2.67
C TRP A 150 -16.94 -5.43 1.27
N VAL A 151 -16.90 -6.33 0.30
CA VAL A 151 -16.47 -6.01 -1.07
C VAL A 151 -17.46 -6.58 -2.07
N TYR A 152 -17.67 -5.85 -3.17
CA TYR A 152 -18.19 -6.50 -4.37
C TYR A 152 -17.07 -7.33 -4.98
N ALA A 153 -17.40 -8.52 -5.44
CA ALA A 153 -16.45 -9.39 -6.13
C ALA A 153 -17.11 -9.98 -7.38
N PRO A 154 -16.34 -10.32 -8.43
CA PRO A 154 -16.85 -11.12 -9.54
C PRO A 154 -17.48 -12.39 -9.00
N LYS A 155 -18.59 -12.84 -9.61
CA LYS A 155 -19.21 -14.11 -9.20
C LYS A 155 -18.19 -15.26 -9.28
N THR A 156 -17.94 -15.90 -8.15
CA THR A 156 -16.92 -16.95 -8.05
C THR A 156 -17.54 -18.35 -8.03
N ARG A 157 -16.72 -19.37 -8.22
CA ARG A 157 -17.05 -20.77 -7.95
C ARG A 157 -16.17 -21.30 -6.82
N ASP A 158 -16.50 -22.48 -6.31
CA ASP A 158 -15.77 -23.18 -5.24
C ASP A 158 -15.63 -22.38 -3.93
N MET A 159 -14.44 -22.38 -3.32
CA MET A 159 -14.18 -21.85 -1.99
C MET A 159 -13.91 -20.34 -2.03
N SER A 160 -14.38 -19.62 -1.00
CA SER A 160 -13.98 -18.23 -0.76
C SER A 160 -12.51 -18.09 -0.36
N THR A 161 -11.88 -19.20 0.02
CA THR A 161 -10.48 -19.28 0.43
C THR A 161 -9.63 -20.02 -0.60
N LEU A 162 -8.30 -19.84 -0.57
CA LEU A 162 -7.35 -20.55 -1.45
C LEU A 162 -7.50 -22.07 -1.35
N SER A 163 -7.70 -22.58 -0.13
CA SER A 163 -7.95 -24.00 0.10
C SER A 163 -8.73 -24.22 1.38
N LEU A 164 -9.10 -25.48 1.65
CA LEU A 164 -9.71 -25.89 2.94
C LEU A 164 -8.78 -25.64 4.15
N TYR A 165 -7.46 -25.58 3.92
CA TYR A 165 -6.45 -25.50 4.96
C TYR A 165 -5.82 -24.10 5.09
N GLU A 166 -5.99 -23.26 4.07
CA GLU A 166 -5.46 -21.91 4.04
C GLU A 166 -6.64 -20.93 4.05
N PRO A 167 -6.87 -20.21 5.17
CA PRO A 167 -7.98 -19.28 5.29
C PRO A 167 -7.77 -18.00 4.46
N ILE A 168 -6.77 -17.94 3.58
CA ILE A 168 -6.48 -16.77 2.75
C ILE A 168 -7.58 -16.65 1.71
N ALA A 169 -8.15 -15.46 1.55
CA ALA A 169 -9.16 -15.19 0.54
C ALA A 169 -8.64 -15.59 -0.86
N ASN A 170 -9.51 -16.16 -1.69
CA ASN A 170 -9.13 -16.40 -3.07
C ASN A 170 -8.80 -15.06 -3.78
N PRO A 171 -8.02 -15.04 -4.87
CA PRO A 171 -7.51 -13.80 -5.45
C PRO A 171 -8.57 -12.80 -5.92
N LEU A 172 -9.80 -13.27 -6.18
CA LEU A 172 -10.91 -12.45 -6.64
C LEU A 172 -11.68 -11.78 -5.48
N LEU A 173 -11.56 -12.30 -4.26
CA LEU A 173 -12.16 -11.75 -3.05
C LEU A 173 -11.16 -10.86 -2.33
N ARG A 174 -11.13 -9.57 -2.70
CA ARG A 174 -10.19 -8.61 -2.13
C ARG A 174 -10.78 -7.20 -2.08
N ALA A 175 -10.21 -6.36 -1.23
CA ALA A 175 -10.42 -4.92 -1.28
C ALA A 175 -9.39 -4.26 -2.23
N PRO A 176 -9.73 -3.09 -2.81
CA PRO A 176 -11.10 -2.59 -2.98
C PRO A 176 -11.90 -3.50 -3.90
N SER A 177 -13.20 -3.21 -4.06
CA SER A 177 -14.01 -3.89 -5.08
C SER A 177 -13.41 -3.68 -6.48
N PRO A 178 -13.54 -4.63 -7.41
CA PRO A 178 -12.83 -4.60 -8.69
C PRO A 178 -13.23 -3.39 -9.52
N VAL A 179 -12.32 -2.89 -10.35
CA VAL A 179 -12.71 -1.93 -11.38
C VAL A 179 -13.60 -2.63 -12.39
N ILE A 180 -14.75 -2.03 -12.73
CA ILE A 180 -15.64 -2.51 -13.77
C ILE A 180 -15.42 -1.66 -15.01
N ARG A 181 -15.17 -2.28 -16.16
CA ARG A 181 -14.90 -1.60 -17.42
C ARG A 181 -15.86 -2.07 -18.50
N VAL A 182 -16.46 -1.12 -19.18
CA VAL A 182 -17.40 -1.34 -20.28
C VAL A 182 -17.12 -0.32 -21.37
N GLU A 183 -17.68 -0.50 -22.56
CA GLU A 183 -17.54 0.46 -23.63
C GLU A 183 -18.73 1.44 -23.69
N GLN A 184 -18.44 2.65 -24.16
CA GLN A 184 -19.45 3.65 -24.48
C GLN A 184 -20.43 3.10 -25.54
N GLY A 185 -21.71 3.00 -25.18
CA GLY A 185 -22.75 2.52 -26.08
C GLY A 185 -23.20 1.09 -25.79
N ASP A 186 -22.44 0.33 -25.00
CA ASP A 186 -22.80 -1.04 -24.62
C ASP A 186 -24.08 -1.09 -23.80
N ILE A 187 -24.88 -2.14 -24.01
CA ILE A 187 -25.97 -2.50 -23.10
C ILE A 187 -25.41 -3.46 -22.05
N VAL A 188 -25.37 -3.00 -20.80
CA VAL A 188 -24.78 -3.75 -19.69
C VAL A 188 -25.85 -4.07 -18.65
N TRP A 189 -25.98 -5.35 -18.34
CA TRP A 189 -26.80 -5.87 -17.26
C TRP A 189 -25.89 -6.24 -16.10
N LEU A 190 -25.76 -5.33 -15.15
CA LEU A 190 -24.99 -5.56 -13.93
C LEU A 190 -25.89 -6.25 -12.90
N VAL A 191 -25.64 -7.51 -12.62
CA VAL A 191 -26.41 -8.32 -11.68
C VAL A 191 -25.68 -8.36 -10.35
N LEU A 192 -26.31 -7.83 -9.31
CA LEU A 192 -25.86 -7.99 -7.93
C LEU A 192 -26.58 -9.18 -7.30
N GLU A 193 -25.84 -10.22 -6.92
CA GLU A 193 -26.31 -11.35 -6.13
C GLU A 193 -25.86 -11.13 -4.67
N ASN A 194 -26.81 -10.90 -3.74
CA ASN A 194 -26.45 -10.59 -2.35
C ASN A 194 -26.27 -11.86 -1.52
N SER A 195 -25.05 -12.39 -1.50
CA SER A 195 -24.60 -13.48 -0.62
C SER A 195 -24.34 -13.05 0.83
N HIS A 196 -24.33 -11.75 1.13
CA HIS A 196 -24.07 -11.22 2.45
C HIS A 196 -25.34 -11.17 3.32
N TYR A 197 -25.17 -11.07 4.64
CA TYR A 197 -26.27 -11.15 5.61
C TYR A 197 -26.98 -9.80 5.89
N LEU A 198 -26.52 -8.71 5.28
CA LEU A 198 -27.15 -7.38 5.32
C LEU A 198 -27.73 -7.00 3.94
N PRO A 199 -28.72 -6.10 3.87
CA PRO A 199 -29.17 -5.54 2.60
C PRO A 199 -28.10 -4.63 1.98
N HIS A 200 -27.98 -4.65 0.66
CA HIS A 200 -27.04 -3.82 -0.10
C HIS A 200 -27.64 -3.33 -1.41
N SER A 201 -26.94 -2.44 -2.11
CA SER A 201 -27.31 -1.95 -3.43
C SER A 201 -26.04 -1.52 -4.17
N ILE A 202 -26.07 -1.33 -5.49
CA ILE A 202 -24.98 -0.65 -6.23
C ILE A 202 -25.54 0.64 -6.83
N HIS A 203 -25.05 1.78 -6.34
CA HIS A 203 -25.21 3.07 -7.00
C HIS A 203 -24.04 3.30 -7.96
N LEU A 204 -24.36 3.69 -9.19
CA LEU A 204 -23.39 3.90 -10.28
C LEU A 204 -23.06 5.39 -10.39
N HIS A 205 -22.25 5.87 -9.46
CA HIS A 205 -21.87 7.27 -9.32
C HIS A 205 -21.18 7.84 -10.57
N GLY A 206 -21.89 8.72 -11.28
CA GLY A 206 -21.39 9.40 -12.48
C GLY A 206 -21.59 8.61 -13.77
N VAL A 207 -21.98 7.33 -13.70
CA VAL A 207 -22.36 6.55 -14.87
C VAL A 207 -23.74 7.01 -15.33
N ASP A 208 -23.88 7.32 -16.61
CA ASP A 208 -25.17 7.78 -17.10
C ASP A 208 -26.11 6.61 -17.41
N HIS A 209 -27.26 6.60 -16.76
CA HIS A 209 -28.30 5.61 -16.95
C HIS A 209 -29.69 6.26 -16.74
N PRO A 210 -30.78 5.67 -17.24
CA PRO A 210 -32.11 6.16 -16.93
C PRO A 210 -32.43 5.94 -15.44
N TYR A 211 -33.30 6.79 -14.88
CA TYR A 211 -33.74 6.66 -13.48
C TYR A 211 -34.52 5.36 -13.22
N MET A 212 -35.37 4.99 -14.18
CA MET A 212 -36.07 3.70 -14.21
C MET A 212 -35.53 2.83 -15.33
N ASP A 213 -35.54 1.51 -15.12
CA ASP A 213 -35.32 0.55 -16.18
C ASP A 213 -36.56 0.43 -17.10
N HIS A 214 -36.48 -0.45 -18.12
CA HIS A 214 -37.59 -0.67 -19.05
C HIS A 214 -38.81 -1.37 -18.40
N GLY A 215 -38.64 -2.01 -17.24
CA GLY A 215 -39.71 -2.60 -16.44
C GLY A 215 -40.43 -1.59 -15.54
N GLY A 216 -39.91 -0.36 -15.43
CA GLY A 216 -40.43 0.68 -14.54
C GLY A 216 -39.93 0.55 -13.10
N GLU A 217 -38.89 -0.26 -12.86
CA GLU A 217 -38.22 -0.36 -11.56
C GLU A 217 -37.05 0.64 -11.48
N GLY A 218 -36.66 1.02 -10.27
CA GLY A 218 -35.50 1.91 -10.07
C GLY A 218 -34.23 1.31 -10.68
N ASN A 219 -33.29 2.18 -11.06
CA ASN A 219 -32.02 1.74 -11.68
C ASN A 219 -30.78 2.45 -11.12
N ASP A 220 -30.98 3.43 -10.24
CA ASP A 220 -29.91 4.25 -9.63
C ASP A 220 -29.25 3.61 -8.40
N GLY A 221 -29.79 2.50 -7.89
CA GLY A 221 -29.22 1.82 -6.72
C GLY A 221 -29.39 2.55 -5.39
N VAL A 222 -30.21 3.60 -5.36
CA VAL A 222 -30.52 4.36 -4.15
C VAL A 222 -31.82 3.85 -3.53
N GLY A 223 -31.74 3.21 -2.36
CA GLY A 223 -32.90 2.65 -1.66
C GLY A 223 -34.02 3.66 -1.40
N GLN A 224 -33.64 4.89 -1.07
CA GLN A 224 -34.53 5.98 -0.69
C GLN A 224 -35.40 6.49 -1.84
N THR A 225 -34.92 6.40 -3.09
CA THR A 225 -35.60 6.95 -4.27
C THR A 225 -36.14 5.85 -5.18
N GLY A 226 -35.38 4.75 -5.34
CA GLY A 226 -35.69 3.67 -6.26
C GLY A 226 -36.16 2.36 -5.62
N GLN A 227 -36.16 2.24 -4.28
CA GLN A 227 -36.44 0.97 -3.56
C GLN A 227 -35.55 -0.18 -4.08
N MET A 228 -34.24 0.07 -4.13
CA MET A 228 -33.23 -0.78 -4.76
C MET A 228 -32.39 -1.60 -3.78
N ASP A 229 -32.89 -1.80 -2.56
CA ASP A 229 -32.21 -2.61 -1.55
C ASP A 229 -32.33 -4.09 -1.95
N VAL A 230 -31.20 -4.72 -2.20
CA VAL A 230 -31.06 -6.14 -2.48
C VAL A 230 -30.93 -6.87 -1.15
N MET A 231 -31.99 -7.58 -0.77
CA MET A 231 -32.04 -8.34 0.49
C MET A 231 -31.10 -9.55 0.45
N PRO A 232 -30.65 -10.06 1.62
CA PRO A 232 -29.87 -11.29 1.69
C PRO A 232 -30.52 -12.45 0.91
N GLY A 233 -29.72 -13.14 0.10
CA GLY A 233 -30.16 -14.24 -0.77
C GLY A 233 -30.98 -13.82 -2.00
N SER A 234 -31.20 -12.52 -2.21
CA SER A 234 -31.88 -11.98 -3.40
C SER A 234 -30.85 -11.49 -4.43
N SER A 235 -31.33 -11.25 -5.65
CA SER A 235 -30.54 -10.64 -6.72
C SER A 235 -31.27 -9.46 -7.34
N LYS A 236 -30.53 -8.47 -7.85
CA LYS A 236 -31.08 -7.35 -8.62
C LYS A 236 -30.22 -7.08 -9.85
N THR A 237 -30.86 -6.68 -10.95
CA THR A 237 -30.17 -6.28 -12.19
C THR A 237 -30.29 -4.78 -12.38
N TYR A 238 -29.17 -4.14 -12.70
CA TYR A 238 -29.05 -2.76 -13.12
C TYR A 238 -28.78 -2.76 -14.63
N VAL A 239 -29.60 -2.05 -15.40
CA VAL A 239 -29.49 -2.02 -16.87
C VAL A 239 -29.01 -0.65 -17.31
N ILE A 240 -27.81 -0.58 -17.86
CA ILE A 240 -27.19 0.67 -18.28
C ILE A 240 -26.83 0.64 -19.76
N LYS A 241 -26.81 1.84 -20.36
CA LYS A 241 -26.27 2.09 -21.69
C LYS A 241 -25.45 3.39 -21.65
N PRO A 242 -24.20 3.34 -21.12
CA PRO A 242 -23.42 4.54 -20.89
C PRO A 242 -23.16 5.28 -22.20
N ARG A 243 -23.49 6.57 -22.25
CA ARG A 243 -23.32 7.40 -23.45
C ARG A 243 -22.06 8.24 -23.39
N GLN A 244 -21.40 8.35 -22.25
CA GLN A 244 -20.20 9.18 -22.08
C GLN A 244 -19.03 8.36 -21.55
N PRO A 245 -17.85 8.42 -22.18
CA PRO A 245 -16.65 7.78 -21.67
C PRO A 245 -16.12 8.53 -20.45
N GLY A 246 -15.36 7.84 -19.60
CA GLY A 246 -14.72 8.45 -18.44
C GLY A 246 -14.51 7.49 -17.26
N THR A 247 -13.80 7.99 -16.25
CA THR A 247 -13.56 7.32 -14.97
C THR A 247 -14.62 7.74 -13.94
N MET A 248 -15.56 6.85 -13.69
CA MET A 248 -16.67 6.96 -12.76
C MET A 248 -16.41 6.14 -11.49
N TYR A 249 -17.42 6.05 -10.63
CA TYR A 249 -17.35 5.41 -9.33
C TYR A 249 -18.60 4.54 -9.14
N TYR A 250 -18.52 3.49 -8.33
CA TYR A 250 -19.70 2.77 -7.87
C TYR A 250 -19.56 2.40 -6.40
N HIS A 251 -20.68 2.39 -5.68
CA HIS A 251 -20.67 2.09 -4.25
C HIS A 251 -22.04 1.67 -3.70
N CYS A 252 -22.05 1.18 -2.46
CA CYS A 252 -23.30 0.89 -1.78
C CYS A 252 -24.07 2.17 -1.41
N HIS A 253 -25.40 2.12 -1.52
CA HIS A 253 -26.27 3.21 -1.08
C HIS A 253 -27.30 2.79 0.01
N VAL A 254 -27.22 1.54 0.46
CA VAL A 254 -27.79 1.15 1.75
C VAL A 254 -26.86 1.65 2.83
N GLN A 255 -27.38 2.43 3.80
CA GLN A 255 -26.61 2.93 4.95
C GLN A 255 -25.20 3.44 4.55
N PRO A 256 -25.08 4.41 3.63
CA PRO A 256 -23.81 4.73 2.97
C PRO A 256 -22.73 5.23 3.95
N HIS A 257 -23.13 5.80 5.09
CA HIS A 257 -22.24 6.20 6.18
C HIS A 257 -21.50 5.01 6.84
N VAL A 258 -21.95 3.77 6.62
CA VAL A 258 -21.27 2.55 7.11
C VAL A 258 -20.74 1.73 5.94
N HIS A 259 -21.57 1.50 4.93
CA HIS A 259 -21.26 0.49 3.90
C HIS A 259 -20.13 0.91 2.97
N ILE A 260 -20.00 2.22 2.68
CA ILE A 260 -18.90 2.75 1.86
C ILE A 260 -17.56 2.63 2.61
N PRO A 261 -17.41 3.11 3.87
CA PRO A 261 -16.15 2.94 4.61
C PRO A 261 -15.82 1.46 4.88
N MET A 262 -16.83 0.59 5.06
CA MET A 262 -16.61 -0.87 5.13
C MET A 262 -16.03 -1.50 3.85
N GLY A 263 -15.99 -0.77 2.72
CA GLY A 263 -15.29 -1.18 1.50
C GLY A 263 -16.15 -1.47 0.28
N LEU A 264 -17.47 -1.27 0.36
CA LEU A 264 -18.38 -1.47 -0.77
C LEU A 264 -18.33 -0.29 -1.74
N GLN A 265 -17.18 -0.17 -2.39
CA GLN A 265 -16.81 0.89 -3.31
C GLN A 265 -15.79 0.40 -4.35
N GLY A 266 -15.86 0.91 -5.57
CA GLY A 266 -14.94 0.56 -6.67
C GLY A 266 -15.00 1.56 -7.83
N ILE A 267 -14.03 1.49 -8.74
CA ILE A 267 -13.98 2.35 -9.93
C ILE A 267 -14.87 1.75 -11.03
N PHE A 268 -15.61 2.61 -11.74
CA PHE A 268 -16.33 2.21 -12.94
C PHE A 268 -15.77 2.98 -14.13
N VAL A 269 -15.30 2.31 -15.17
CA VAL A 269 -14.73 2.95 -16.35
C VAL A 269 -15.59 2.68 -17.57
N VAL A 270 -15.95 3.76 -18.27
CA VAL A 270 -16.52 3.69 -19.61
C VAL A 270 -15.41 4.05 -20.60
N GLU A 271 -14.96 3.08 -21.38
CA GLU A 271 -13.97 3.27 -22.44
C GLU A 271 -14.61 3.94 -23.67
N GLU A 272 -13.81 4.67 -24.44
CA GLU A 272 -14.29 5.24 -25.71
C GLU A 272 -14.51 4.12 -26.72
N ASN A 273 -15.63 4.19 -27.46
CA ASN A 273 -15.90 3.21 -28.50
C ASN A 273 -14.87 3.27 -29.63
N ARG A 274 -14.34 2.10 -29.99
CA ARG A 274 -13.38 1.89 -31.09
C ARG A 274 -13.60 0.50 -31.70
N PRO A 275 -13.37 0.33 -33.01
CA PRO A 275 -13.50 -0.99 -33.62
C PRO A 275 -12.60 -2.06 -32.98
N ASN A 276 -13.16 -3.23 -32.70
CA ASN A 276 -12.48 -4.40 -32.11
C ASN A 276 -11.87 -4.09 -30.74
N ASN A 277 -12.61 -3.39 -29.89
CA ASN A 277 -12.19 -2.96 -28.57
C ASN A 277 -12.76 -3.86 -27.46
N TRP A 278 -12.35 -5.13 -27.49
CA TRP A 278 -12.60 -6.07 -26.40
C TRP A 278 -11.96 -5.56 -25.08
N VAL A 279 -12.76 -4.95 -24.20
CA VAL A 279 -12.26 -4.37 -22.94
C VAL A 279 -12.03 -5.43 -21.86
N GLN A 280 -11.04 -5.19 -21.00
CA GLN A 280 -10.85 -6.00 -19.79
C GLN A 280 -11.91 -5.64 -18.73
N VAL A 281 -13.03 -6.38 -18.70
CA VAL A 281 -14.22 -6.03 -17.91
C VAL A 281 -13.93 -5.86 -16.41
N PHE A 282 -13.06 -6.68 -15.83
CA PHE A 282 -12.59 -6.49 -14.46
C PHE A 282 -11.11 -6.19 -14.39
N ASN A 283 -10.74 -5.26 -13.52
CA ASN A 283 -9.37 -5.14 -13.02
C ASN A 283 -9.39 -5.39 -11.50
N VAL A 284 -8.88 -6.55 -11.08
CA VAL A 284 -9.08 -7.08 -9.72
C VAL A 284 -7.81 -6.91 -8.91
N GLY A 285 -7.68 -5.78 -8.21
CA GLY A 285 -6.45 -5.47 -7.49
C GLY A 285 -5.29 -5.12 -8.41
N ALA A 286 -4.08 -5.00 -7.86
CA ALA A 286 -2.79 -4.73 -8.50
C ALA A 286 -2.67 -3.50 -9.45
N GLY A 287 -3.76 -2.83 -9.78
CA GLY A 287 -3.83 -1.58 -10.53
C GLY A 287 -3.49 -1.67 -12.02
N GLN A 288 -2.52 -2.47 -12.46
CA GLN A 288 -2.12 -2.51 -13.87
C GLN A 288 -3.20 -3.14 -14.77
N VAL A 289 -3.72 -2.40 -15.75
CA VAL A 289 -4.59 -2.96 -16.79
C VAL A 289 -3.72 -3.67 -17.82
N ARG A 290 -3.85 -5.00 -17.94
CA ARG A 290 -2.99 -5.83 -18.81
C ARG A 290 -3.56 -6.02 -20.22
N HIS A 291 -4.82 -5.68 -20.44
CA HIS A 291 -5.39 -5.52 -21.77
C HIS A 291 -6.09 -4.15 -21.89
N PRO A 292 -5.31 -3.05 -22.05
CA PRO A 292 -5.90 -1.72 -22.19
C PRO A 292 -6.78 -1.60 -23.44
N SER A 293 -7.74 -0.68 -23.39
CA SER A 293 -8.61 -0.38 -24.54
C SER A 293 -7.82 0.13 -25.74
N GLN A 294 -8.40 0.01 -26.94
CA GLN A 294 -7.79 0.53 -28.17
C GLN A 294 -7.53 2.03 -28.06
N ALA A 295 -8.48 2.80 -27.52
CA ALA A 295 -8.33 4.24 -27.31
C ALA A 295 -7.16 4.59 -26.38
N VAL A 296 -6.91 3.78 -25.34
CA VAL A 296 -5.75 3.95 -24.46
C VAL A 296 -4.45 3.59 -25.19
N LYS A 297 -4.42 2.48 -25.93
CA LYS A 297 -3.26 2.02 -26.71
C LYS A 297 -2.81 3.02 -27.79
N GLU A 298 -3.71 3.86 -28.30
CA GLU A 298 -3.38 4.94 -29.25
C GLU A 298 -2.38 5.97 -28.66
N LYS A 299 -2.38 6.17 -27.33
CA LYS A 299 -1.65 7.27 -26.67
C LYS A 299 -0.68 6.81 -25.59
N TYR A 300 -0.97 5.70 -24.91
CA TYR A 300 -0.29 5.25 -23.71
C TYR A 300 0.30 3.85 -23.88
N ALA A 301 1.48 3.63 -23.31
CA ALA A 301 2.13 2.33 -23.32
C ALA A 301 1.60 1.40 -22.21
N SER A 302 1.06 1.97 -21.15
CA SER A 302 0.50 1.27 -19.99
C SER A 302 -0.62 2.07 -19.34
N GLU A 303 -1.47 1.38 -18.59
CA GLU A 303 -2.59 1.95 -17.86
C GLU A 303 -2.65 1.35 -16.45
N TYR A 304 -2.94 2.20 -15.47
CA TYR A 304 -3.05 1.84 -14.06
C TYR A 304 -4.31 2.45 -13.44
N ASP A 305 -5.01 1.66 -12.64
CA ASP A 305 -6.07 2.09 -11.74
C ASP A 305 -5.54 2.16 -10.30
N LEU A 306 -5.65 3.33 -9.68
CA LEU A 306 -5.27 3.58 -8.29
C LEU A 306 -6.51 3.95 -7.49
N HIS A 307 -6.93 3.05 -6.63
CA HIS A 307 -8.03 3.26 -5.71
C HIS A 307 -7.48 3.40 -4.31
N TYR A 308 -7.56 4.63 -3.81
CA TYR A 308 -7.19 5.01 -2.46
C TYR A 308 -8.36 4.79 -1.51
N GLN A 309 -8.15 4.14 -0.37
CA GLN A 309 -9.19 3.84 0.61
C GLN A 309 -8.66 4.01 2.03
N SER A 310 -9.48 4.56 2.92
CA SER A 310 -9.20 4.58 4.36
C SER A 310 -10.15 3.66 5.12
N ALA A 311 -9.78 3.24 6.32
CA ALA A 311 -10.62 2.48 7.22
C ALA A 311 -10.41 2.89 8.68
N ASP A 312 -11.51 3.14 9.38
CA ASP A 312 -11.57 3.32 10.83
C ASP A 312 -11.48 1.96 11.54
N LYS A 313 -10.52 1.79 12.45
CA LYS A 313 -10.32 0.52 13.13
C LYS A 313 -11.53 0.10 13.96
N GLU A 314 -12.19 1.01 14.65
CA GLU A 314 -13.35 0.72 15.47
C GLU A 314 -14.49 0.15 14.62
N LEU A 315 -14.84 0.82 13.53
CA LEU A 315 -15.91 0.39 12.62
C LEU A 315 -15.65 -1.05 12.11
N HIS A 316 -14.43 -1.29 11.63
CA HIS A 316 -14.05 -2.58 11.05
C HIS A 316 -13.95 -3.68 12.11
N MET A 317 -13.63 -3.35 13.37
CA MET A 317 -13.69 -4.31 14.49
C MET A 317 -15.14 -4.59 14.93
N MET A 318 -16.04 -3.60 14.87
CA MET A 318 -17.45 -3.78 15.19
C MET A 318 -18.14 -4.74 14.23
N ALA A 319 -17.81 -4.68 12.94
CA ALA A 319 -18.42 -5.53 11.91
C ALA A 319 -18.31 -7.03 12.20
N ARG A 320 -17.17 -7.47 12.74
CA ARG A 320 -16.90 -8.88 13.12
C ARG A 320 -17.17 -9.20 14.60
N SER A 321 -17.81 -8.29 15.35
CA SER A 321 -17.96 -8.44 16.80
C SER A 321 -19.06 -9.41 17.24
N ALA A 322 -19.93 -9.82 16.32
CA ALA A 322 -21.00 -10.78 16.56
C ALA A 322 -21.33 -11.54 15.27
N ASN A 323 -22.00 -12.69 15.40
CA ASN A 323 -22.52 -13.46 14.26
C ASN A 323 -24.02 -13.24 14.02
N ASP A 324 -24.68 -12.44 14.85
CA ASP A 324 -26.10 -12.07 14.66
C ASP A 324 -26.18 -10.75 13.87
N PRO A 325 -26.71 -10.76 12.64
CA PRO A 325 -26.81 -9.57 11.80
C PRO A 325 -27.56 -8.41 12.47
N ARG A 326 -28.47 -8.68 13.42
CA ARG A 326 -29.20 -7.65 14.15
C ARG A 326 -28.31 -6.91 15.14
N LEU A 327 -27.39 -7.64 15.78
CA LEU A 327 -26.41 -7.05 16.69
C LEU A 327 -25.36 -6.26 15.92
N ILE A 328 -24.89 -6.79 14.78
CA ILE A 328 -23.99 -6.08 13.87
C ILE A 328 -24.67 -4.78 13.39
N GLY A 329 -25.87 -4.89 12.81
CA GLY A 329 -26.62 -3.73 12.31
C GLY A 329 -26.88 -2.67 13.38
N LYS A 330 -27.20 -3.08 14.62
CA LYS A 330 -27.33 -2.17 15.77
C LYS A 330 -26.02 -1.43 16.06
N ARG A 331 -24.91 -2.16 16.15
CA ARG A 331 -23.60 -1.58 16.45
C ARG A 331 -23.19 -0.55 15.40
N LEU A 332 -23.25 -0.95 14.13
CA LEU A 332 -22.79 -0.12 13.04
C LEU A 332 -23.65 1.14 12.80
N ASN A 333 -24.96 1.07 13.05
CA ASN A 333 -25.87 2.18 12.72
C ASN A 333 -26.35 3.00 13.92
N LEU A 334 -26.21 2.49 15.16
CA LEU A 334 -26.71 3.17 16.36
C LEU A 334 -25.64 3.39 17.43
N GLU A 335 -24.54 2.62 17.43
CA GLU A 335 -23.48 2.73 18.44
C GLU A 335 -22.21 3.37 17.86
N TYR A 336 -21.89 3.12 16.59
CA TYR A 336 -20.85 3.81 15.85
C TYR A 336 -21.31 5.22 15.46
N ASP A 337 -20.54 6.23 15.86
CA ASP A 337 -20.74 7.62 15.46
C ASP A 337 -19.68 8.02 14.43
N ILE A 338 -20.06 8.09 13.17
CA ILE A 338 -19.16 8.50 12.09
C ILE A 338 -18.61 9.92 12.27
N THR A 339 -19.27 10.78 13.06
CA THR A 339 -18.76 12.14 13.29
C THR A 339 -17.52 12.18 14.19
N ASP A 340 -17.27 11.08 14.92
CA ASP A 340 -16.06 10.85 15.70
C ASP A 340 -15.04 9.98 14.94
N SER A 341 -15.33 9.57 13.69
CA SER A 341 -14.46 8.72 12.85
C SER A 341 -13.06 9.32 12.69
N ALA A 342 -12.05 8.48 12.89
CA ALA A 342 -10.66 8.81 12.66
C ALA A 342 -9.95 7.62 11.99
N PRO A 343 -9.76 7.66 10.65
CA PRO A 343 -9.19 6.51 9.96
C PRO A 343 -7.78 6.16 10.42
N ASP A 344 -7.54 4.89 10.75
CA ASP A 344 -6.26 4.35 11.23
C ASP A 344 -5.48 3.63 10.13
N TYR A 345 -6.20 3.13 9.12
CA TYR A 345 -5.63 2.39 8.01
C TYR A 345 -5.81 3.17 6.72
N PHE A 346 -4.74 3.28 5.96
CA PHE A 346 -4.69 3.93 4.65
C PHE A 346 -4.16 2.91 3.64
N MET A 347 -4.82 2.79 2.51
CA MET A 347 -4.59 1.72 1.55
C MET A 347 -4.65 2.22 0.12
N LEU A 348 -3.71 1.72 -0.68
CA LEU A 348 -3.70 1.81 -2.13
C LEU A 348 -3.98 0.44 -2.74
N ASN A 349 -5.06 0.33 -3.52
CA ASN A 349 -5.53 -0.93 -4.11
C ASN A 349 -5.69 -2.05 -3.07
N GLY A 350 -6.14 -1.64 -1.88
CA GLY A 350 -6.48 -2.51 -0.75
C GLY A 350 -5.29 -3.00 0.06
N ARG A 351 -4.08 -2.50 -0.23
CA ARG A 351 -2.89 -2.76 0.57
C ARG A 351 -2.38 -1.48 1.17
N SER A 352 -1.85 -1.60 2.37
CA SER A 352 -0.98 -0.60 2.96
C SER A 352 0.48 -0.95 2.68
N PHE A 353 1.35 0.06 2.65
CA PHE A 353 2.78 -0.18 2.64
C PHE A 353 3.18 -1.08 3.83
N PRO A 354 3.95 -2.16 3.59
CA PRO A 354 4.81 -2.38 2.43
C PRO A 354 4.21 -3.31 1.37
N TYR A 355 2.98 -3.79 1.54
CA TYR A 355 2.35 -4.72 0.60
C TYR A 355 1.99 -4.06 -0.72
N THR A 356 1.83 -2.74 -0.75
CA THR A 356 1.77 -1.96 -2.00
C THR A 356 2.97 -2.21 -2.92
N LEU A 357 4.15 -2.56 -2.38
CA LEU A 357 5.32 -2.90 -3.20
C LEU A 357 5.19 -4.25 -3.93
N ARG A 358 4.28 -5.12 -3.47
CA ARG A 358 4.03 -6.42 -4.10
C ARG A 358 3.20 -6.31 -5.37
N GLU A 359 2.31 -5.32 -5.43
CA GLU A 359 1.28 -5.31 -6.48
C GLU A 359 0.80 -3.92 -6.91
N SER A 360 1.13 -2.81 -6.25
CA SER A 360 0.59 -1.46 -6.59
C SER A 360 1.65 -0.53 -7.19
N LEU A 361 2.55 -1.05 -8.03
CA LEU A 361 3.64 -0.27 -8.65
C LEU A 361 3.20 0.39 -9.97
N ILE A 362 3.68 1.61 -10.23
CA ILE A 362 3.61 2.19 -11.58
C ILE A 362 4.91 1.86 -12.31
N ILE A 363 4.87 0.95 -13.28
CA ILE A 363 6.06 0.55 -14.02
C ILE A 363 6.17 1.37 -15.31
N MET A 364 7.22 2.18 -15.39
CA MET A 364 7.47 3.10 -16.50
C MET A 364 8.53 2.60 -17.46
N GLU A 365 8.41 3.04 -18.71
CA GLU A 365 9.43 2.95 -19.74
C GLU A 365 9.95 4.35 -20.09
N GLU A 366 11.22 4.42 -20.47
CA GLU A 366 11.84 5.66 -20.91
C GLU A 366 11.11 6.23 -22.14
N ASN A 367 10.83 7.53 -22.12
CA ASN A 367 10.14 8.25 -23.21
C ASN A 367 8.75 7.70 -23.58
N LYS A 368 8.12 6.91 -22.70
CA LYS A 368 6.74 6.44 -22.85
C LYS A 368 5.80 7.16 -21.89
N LYS A 369 4.52 7.13 -22.23
CA LYS A 369 3.45 7.67 -21.40
C LYS A 369 2.66 6.54 -20.76
N ALA A 370 2.21 6.76 -19.52
CA ALA A 370 1.24 5.91 -18.84
C ALA A 370 -0.02 6.71 -18.49
N LYS A 371 -1.17 6.07 -18.61
CA LYS A 371 -2.43 6.59 -18.08
C LYS A 371 -2.63 6.09 -16.66
N VAL A 372 -2.93 6.99 -15.73
CA VAL A 372 -3.19 6.63 -14.33
C VAL A 372 -4.54 7.19 -13.93
N ARG A 373 -5.50 6.31 -13.61
CA ARG A 373 -6.84 6.68 -13.15
C ARG A 373 -6.85 6.60 -11.64
N VAL A 374 -7.25 7.67 -10.98
CA VAL A 374 -7.19 7.76 -9.52
C VAL A 374 -8.57 8.05 -8.97
N LEU A 375 -8.97 7.27 -7.96
CA LEU A 375 -10.18 7.50 -7.17
C LEU A 375 -9.78 7.81 -5.73
N ASN A 376 -10.31 8.92 -5.19
CA ASN A 376 -10.33 9.14 -3.75
C ASN A 376 -11.50 8.39 -3.11
N GLY A 377 -11.25 7.18 -2.61
CA GLY A 377 -12.18 6.40 -1.79
C GLY A 377 -11.96 6.56 -0.29
N HIS A 378 -11.08 7.47 0.15
CA HIS A 378 -10.96 7.83 1.56
C HIS A 378 -12.20 8.59 2.04
N GLU A 379 -12.40 8.59 3.35
CA GLU A 379 -13.39 9.45 4.03
C GLU A 379 -12.97 10.93 4.01
N GLU A 380 -11.68 11.20 3.77
CA GLU A 380 -11.10 12.54 3.79
C GLU A 380 -10.45 12.94 2.47
N SER A 381 -10.06 14.22 2.37
CA SER A 381 -9.29 14.71 1.23
C SER A 381 -7.86 14.20 1.30
N PHE A 382 -7.26 13.92 0.15
CA PHE A 382 -5.88 13.48 0.04
C PHE A 382 -5.13 14.28 -1.02
N ALA A 383 -3.80 14.26 -0.97
CA ALA A 383 -2.90 15.03 -1.81
C ALA A 383 -1.86 14.13 -2.46
N MET A 384 -2.20 13.52 -3.59
CA MET A 384 -1.30 12.60 -4.29
C MET A 384 -0.07 13.33 -4.82
N HIS A 385 1.11 12.87 -4.41
CA HIS A 385 2.40 13.37 -4.86
C HIS A 385 3.21 12.25 -5.54
N ILE A 386 3.72 12.51 -6.75
CA ILE A 386 4.65 11.60 -7.45
C ILE A 386 6.02 12.26 -7.52
N HIS A 387 7.03 11.64 -6.90
CA HIS A 387 8.41 12.12 -6.97
C HIS A 387 8.96 11.97 -8.39
N GLY A 388 9.91 12.83 -8.75
CA GLY A 388 10.60 12.72 -10.03
C GLY A 388 9.77 13.05 -11.28
N HIS A 389 8.46 13.27 -11.14
CA HIS A 389 7.54 13.47 -12.26
C HIS A 389 6.55 14.60 -11.95
N LYS A 390 6.02 15.23 -12.99
CA LYS A 390 4.87 16.15 -12.88
C LYS A 390 3.74 15.65 -13.76
N PRO A 391 2.87 14.77 -13.26
CA PRO A 391 1.74 14.27 -14.02
C PRO A 391 0.81 15.41 -14.46
N MET A 392 0.26 15.26 -15.66
CA MET A 392 -0.74 16.19 -16.19
C MET A 392 -2.13 15.62 -15.97
N VAL A 393 -2.98 16.31 -15.20
CA VAL A 393 -4.40 15.97 -15.13
C VAL A 393 -5.04 16.30 -16.48
N THR A 394 -5.80 15.34 -17.00
CA THR A 394 -6.52 15.45 -18.26
C THR A 394 -8.03 15.35 -18.08
N HIS A 395 -8.50 14.61 -17.07
CA HIS A 395 -9.92 14.45 -16.78
C HIS A 395 -10.21 14.73 -15.31
N TYR A 396 -11.39 15.32 -15.05
CA TYR A 396 -11.97 15.50 -13.73
C TYR A 396 -13.31 14.77 -13.69
N ASP A 397 -13.47 13.87 -12.74
CA ASP A 397 -14.65 13.00 -12.60
C ASP A 397 -15.02 12.27 -13.90
N GLY A 398 -13.99 11.88 -14.66
CA GLY A 398 -14.12 11.19 -15.94
C GLY A 398 -14.32 12.10 -17.16
N VAL A 399 -14.47 13.42 -16.98
CA VAL A 399 -14.74 14.36 -18.07
C VAL A 399 -13.46 15.02 -18.58
N ASP A 400 -13.17 14.88 -19.88
CA ASP A 400 -12.16 15.68 -20.59
C ASP A 400 -12.72 17.09 -20.88
N ASN A 401 -12.17 18.11 -20.22
CA ASN A 401 -12.57 19.50 -20.42
C ASN A 401 -11.71 20.21 -21.50
N GLY A 402 -10.92 19.43 -22.25
CA GLY A 402 -10.05 19.86 -23.33
C GLY A 402 -8.71 20.45 -22.86
N PRO A 403 -7.76 20.69 -23.78
CA PRO A 403 -6.37 21.03 -23.44
C PRO A 403 -6.18 22.30 -22.60
N SER A 404 -7.11 23.26 -22.66
CA SER A 404 -7.07 24.47 -21.83
C SER A 404 -7.33 24.21 -20.34
N SER A 405 -7.92 23.06 -20.01
CA SER A 405 -8.19 22.64 -18.63
C SER A 405 -7.07 21.79 -18.03
N TYR A 406 -6.10 21.36 -18.84
CA TYR A 406 -5.06 20.43 -18.39
C TYR A 406 -4.09 21.13 -17.47
N ILE A 407 -3.77 20.45 -16.37
CA ILE A 407 -2.95 21.00 -15.31
C ILE A 407 -1.80 20.05 -15.02
N LYS A 408 -0.58 20.54 -15.25
CA LYS A 408 0.66 19.85 -14.91
C LYS A 408 1.21 20.34 -13.57
N ARG A 409 1.36 19.43 -12.61
CA ARG A 409 1.95 19.67 -11.29
C ARG A 409 2.38 18.34 -10.66
N ASP A 410 3.10 18.40 -9.56
CA ASP A 410 3.59 17.24 -8.81
C ASP A 410 2.64 16.77 -7.69
N VAL A 411 1.78 17.66 -7.18
CA VAL A 411 0.78 17.35 -6.15
C VAL A 411 -0.64 17.61 -6.64
N HIS A 412 -1.51 16.61 -6.61
CA HIS A 412 -2.93 16.70 -6.98
C HIS A 412 -3.82 16.43 -5.76
N GLY A 413 -4.53 17.47 -5.32
CA GLY A 413 -5.50 17.36 -4.22
C GLY A 413 -6.85 16.87 -4.71
N MET A 414 -7.45 15.93 -3.98
CA MET A 414 -8.75 15.33 -4.29
C MET A 414 -9.59 15.25 -3.02
N VAL A 415 -10.88 15.59 -3.11
CA VAL A 415 -11.85 15.35 -2.02
C VAL A 415 -12.53 13.98 -2.20
N PRO A 416 -13.19 13.43 -1.17
CA PRO A 416 -13.84 12.12 -1.27
C PRO A 416 -14.74 11.98 -2.49
N ALA A 417 -14.76 10.78 -3.07
CA ALA A 417 -15.48 10.39 -4.29
C ALA A 417 -15.01 11.03 -5.60
N GLN A 418 -14.03 11.95 -5.60
CA GLN A 418 -13.50 12.50 -6.85
C GLN A 418 -12.63 11.50 -7.62
N ARG A 419 -12.63 11.63 -8.94
CA ARG A 419 -11.69 10.92 -9.82
C ARG A 419 -10.88 11.90 -10.63
N ILE A 420 -9.62 11.57 -10.88
CA ILE A 420 -8.78 12.27 -11.87
C ILE A 420 -8.08 11.26 -12.76
N ASP A 421 -7.91 11.62 -14.03
CA ASP A 421 -7.04 10.87 -14.96
C ASP A 421 -5.75 11.66 -15.18
N LEU A 422 -4.63 11.02 -14.91
CA LEU A 422 -3.29 11.56 -15.08
C LEU A 422 -2.59 10.96 -16.29
N GLU A 423 -1.93 11.82 -17.06
CA GLU A 423 -0.86 11.43 -17.97
C GLU A 423 0.48 11.55 -17.25
N VAL A 424 1.17 10.42 -17.06
CA VAL A 424 2.55 10.36 -16.57
C VAL A 424 3.47 10.16 -17.76
N ASN A 425 4.46 11.04 -17.92
CA ASN A 425 5.36 11.04 -19.07
C ASN A 425 6.81 10.78 -18.65
N GLY A 426 7.41 9.72 -19.20
CA GLY A 426 8.78 9.30 -18.92
C GLY A 426 9.87 9.97 -19.76
N THR A 427 9.58 11.08 -20.44
CA THR A 427 10.60 11.92 -21.11
C THR A 427 11.43 12.68 -20.08
N ASP A 428 12.74 12.41 -20.06
CA ASP A 428 13.70 13.09 -19.19
C ASP A 428 14.07 14.48 -19.74
N ASP A 429 13.33 15.49 -19.29
CA ASP A 429 13.51 16.89 -19.66
C ASP A 429 13.50 17.85 -18.44
N GLY A 430 13.50 17.31 -17.23
CA GLY A 430 13.40 18.05 -15.97
C GLY A 430 12.00 18.62 -15.68
N LEU A 431 11.04 18.51 -16.61
CA LEU A 431 9.65 18.93 -16.44
C LEU A 431 8.72 17.73 -16.23
N ASN A 432 8.73 16.80 -17.19
CA ASN A 432 7.91 15.60 -17.22
C ASN A 432 8.48 14.52 -16.31
N SER A 433 9.78 14.26 -16.44
CA SER A 433 10.56 13.33 -15.64
C SER A 433 11.94 13.92 -15.32
N PHE A 434 12.52 13.51 -14.18
CA PHE A 434 13.91 13.79 -13.79
C PHE A 434 14.87 12.65 -14.16
N GLY A 435 14.41 11.68 -14.96
CA GLY A 435 15.17 10.53 -15.42
C GLY A 435 14.70 9.21 -14.83
N GLN A 436 15.27 8.13 -15.36
CA GLN A 436 14.96 6.77 -14.92
C GLN A 436 15.37 6.55 -13.46
N GLY A 437 14.56 5.80 -12.71
CA GLY A 437 14.85 5.49 -11.31
C GLY A 437 13.71 4.79 -10.58
N VAL A 438 13.83 4.78 -9.25
CA VAL A 438 12.79 4.37 -8.31
C VAL A 438 12.29 5.64 -7.62
N TRP A 439 11.05 6.03 -7.90
CA TRP A 439 10.45 7.27 -7.44
C TRP A 439 9.26 6.98 -6.56
N MET A 440 9.24 7.49 -5.34
CA MET A 440 8.10 7.31 -4.45
C MET A 440 6.89 8.10 -4.94
N PHE A 441 5.71 7.52 -4.81
CA PHE A 441 4.47 8.27 -4.81
C PHE A 441 3.65 7.94 -3.57
N HIS A 442 2.99 8.96 -3.03
CA HIS A 442 2.30 8.84 -1.76
C HIS A 442 1.26 9.94 -1.62
N ASP A 443 0.34 9.77 -0.68
CA ASP A 443 -0.46 10.87 -0.17
C ASP A 443 0.41 11.80 0.71
N HIS A 444 0.27 13.10 0.52
CA HIS A 444 0.98 14.15 1.24
C HIS A 444 0.17 14.70 2.43
N VAL A 445 -0.92 14.04 2.83
CA VAL A 445 -1.53 14.25 4.16
C VAL A 445 -0.83 13.33 5.16
N GLU A 446 -0.11 13.86 6.14
CA GLU A 446 0.88 13.08 6.90
C GLU A 446 0.33 11.88 7.67
N LYS A 447 -0.97 11.89 8.02
CA LYS A 447 -1.61 10.76 8.71
C LYS A 447 -1.65 9.48 7.86
N SER A 448 -1.78 9.61 6.54
CA SER A 448 -1.84 8.48 5.61
C SER A 448 -0.47 7.87 5.30
N PHE A 449 0.58 8.43 5.88
CA PHE A 449 1.92 7.87 5.90
C PHE A 449 2.12 6.84 7.04
N THR A 450 1.02 6.28 7.54
CA THR A 450 1.00 5.34 8.67
C THR A 450 0.04 4.17 8.44
N THR A 451 0.21 3.11 9.23
CA THR A 451 -0.75 2.01 9.37
C THR A 451 -0.92 1.73 10.85
N ASP A 452 -2.13 1.91 11.35
CA ASP A 452 -2.42 1.85 12.80
C ASP A 452 -1.53 2.81 13.60
N GLY A 453 -1.23 3.98 13.02
CA GLY A 453 -0.35 5.00 13.61
C GLY A 453 1.15 4.70 13.56
N ILE A 454 1.57 3.57 12.99
CA ILE A 454 2.99 3.21 12.81
C ILE A 454 3.46 3.60 11.40
N GLY A 455 4.59 4.28 11.29
CA GLY A 455 5.18 4.71 10.02
C GLY A 455 6.62 4.22 9.80
N GLU A 456 7.13 4.20 8.57
CA GLU A 456 6.43 4.50 7.32
C GLU A 456 5.41 3.42 6.94
N GLY A 457 4.18 3.82 6.59
CA GLY A 457 3.07 2.93 6.22
C GLY A 457 2.04 3.63 5.33
N GLY A 458 0.94 2.94 5.02
CA GLY A 458 -0.23 3.54 4.38
C GLY A 458 -0.11 3.62 2.86
N ASP A 459 -0.46 4.77 2.30
CA ASP A 459 -0.65 4.99 0.86
C ASP A 459 0.64 5.15 0.03
N ILE A 460 1.73 4.59 0.53
CA ILE A 460 3.04 4.69 -0.10
C ILE A 460 3.17 3.60 -1.16
N SER A 461 3.59 3.99 -2.37
CA SER A 461 4.08 3.05 -3.37
C SER A 461 5.14 3.72 -4.26
N LEU A 462 5.57 3.03 -5.31
CA LEU A 462 6.70 3.45 -6.15
C LEU A 462 6.33 3.44 -7.64
N LEU A 463 6.74 4.51 -8.32
CA LEU A 463 6.91 4.56 -9.76
C LEU A 463 8.32 4.11 -10.10
N VAL A 464 8.44 3.02 -10.85
CA VAL A 464 9.72 2.34 -11.09
C VAL A 464 9.95 2.13 -12.57
N TYR A 465 11.13 2.52 -13.04
CA TYR A 465 11.52 2.21 -14.42
C TYR A 465 11.92 0.74 -14.55
N LYS A 466 11.57 0.09 -15.67
CA LYS A 466 11.80 -1.35 -15.90
C LYS A 466 13.23 -1.84 -15.60
N ASN A 467 14.25 -1.00 -15.81
CA ASN A 467 15.66 -1.32 -15.57
C ASN A 467 16.06 -1.33 -14.08
N TYR A 468 15.18 -0.86 -13.20
CA TYR A 468 15.38 -0.77 -11.75
C TYR A 468 14.54 -1.82 -10.99
N LEU A 469 13.93 -2.77 -11.70
CA LEU A 469 13.30 -3.94 -11.11
C LEU A 469 14.24 -5.13 -11.25
N ASN A 470 14.39 -5.92 -10.19
CA ASN A 470 15.06 -7.20 -10.28
C ASN A 470 14.16 -8.25 -10.96
N GLU A 471 14.69 -9.46 -11.16
CA GLU A 471 13.95 -10.57 -11.79
C GLU A 471 12.69 -10.99 -11.01
N LYS A 472 12.64 -10.70 -9.71
CA LYS A 472 11.48 -10.94 -8.85
C LYS A 472 10.43 -9.81 -8.88
N GLY A 473 10.65 -8.75 -9.66
CA GLY A 473 9.74 -7.60 -9.71
C GLY A 473 9.87 -6.67 -8.51
N ILE A 474 10.97 -6.76 -7.76
CA ILE A 474 11.25 -5.91 -6.61
C ILE A 474 12.12 -4.73 -7.06
N PRO A 475 11.79 -3.49 -6.65
CA PRO A 475 12.62 -2.32 -6.92
C PRO A 475 14.01 -2.44 -6.29
N GLU A 476 15.06 -2.23 -7.09
CA GLU A 476 16.45 -2.18 -6.62
C GLU A 476 16.70 -0.84 -5.90
N VAL A 477 16.48 -0.81 -4.59
CA VAL A 477 16.74 0.37 -3.75
C VAL A 477 18.18 0.38 -3.19
N HIS A 478 18.70 1.58 -2.93
CA HIS A 478 20.02 1.78 -2.33
C HIS A 478 19.91 2.17 -0.85
N GLY A 479 20.56 1.40 0.03
CA GLY A 479 20.88 1.85 1.39
C GLY A 479 19.82 1.61 2.47
N MET A 480 18.69 0.93 2.18
CA MET A 480 17.69 0.53 3.18
C MET A 480 17.25 -0.91 2.98
N SER A 481 17.15 -1.67 4.07
CA SER A 481 16.54 -3.00 4.07
C SER A 481 15.02 -2.88 4.21
N LEU A 482 14.26 -3.58 3.36
CA LEU A 482 12.80 -3.68 3.49
C LEU A 482 12.38 -4.67 4.58
N ALA A 483 13.29 -5.53 5.06
CA ALA A 483 12.96 -6.64 5.95
C ALA A 483 12.15 -6.25 7.20
N PRO A 484 12.44 -5.13 7.91
CA PRO A 484 11.66 -4.74 9.09
C PRO A 484 10.18 -4.52 8.78
N TYR A 485 9.85 -3.87 7.66
CA TYR A 485 8.44 -3.61 7.28
C TYR A 485 7.68 -4.89 6.95
N PHE A 486 8.38 -5.95 6.55
CA PHE A 486 7.80 -7.27 6.30
C PHE A 486 7.75 -8.16 7.56
N THR A 487 7.86 -7.58 8.76
CA THR A 487 7.66 -8.30 10.03
C THR A 487 6.37 -7.87 10.71
N LYS A 488 5.63 -8.83 11.26
CA LYS A 488 4.39 -8.56 12.02
C LYS A 488 4.65 -7.73 13.27
N GLU A 489 5.73 -8.03 14.00
CA GLU A 489 6.06 -7.37 15.27
C GLU A 489 6.36 -5.86 15.11
N PHE A 490 6.78 -5.43 13.91
CA PHE A 490 6.95 -4.01 13.58
C PHE A 490 5.60 -3.28 13.64
N TRP A 491 4.57 -3.83 13.01
CA TRP A 491 3.22 -3.24 12.95
C TRP A 491 2.46 -3.34 14.27
N GLU A 492 2.86 -4.25 15.16
CA GLU A 492 2.36 -4.30 16.54
C GLU A 492 2.93 -3.17 17.44
N GLY A 493 3.78 -2.29 16.90
CA GLY A 493 4.41 -1.20 17.64
C GLY A 493 5.43 -1.67 18.70
N LYS A 494 5.85 -2.94 18.63
CA LYS A 494 6.78 -3.54 19.59
C LYS A 494 8.24 -3.23 19.27
N TYR A 495 8.54 -2.88 18.02
CA TYR A 495 9.88 -2.53 17.59
C TYR A 495 10.18 -1.05 17.82
N PRO A 496 11.12 -0.69 18.71
CA PRO A 496 11.45 0.71 18.92
C PRO A 496 12.21 1.25 17.71
N ALA A 497 11.63 2.25 17.03
CA ALA A 497 12.26 2.89 15.87
C ALA A 497 13.67 3.44 16.17
N TRP A 498 14.02 3.64 17.44
CA TRP A 498 15.32 4.14 17.88
C TRP A 498 16.37 3.12 18.27
N GLN A 499 16.02 1.84 18.25
CA GLN A 499 16.88 0.80 18.75
C GLN A 499 18.18 0.67 17.95
N ASP A 500 18.11 0.87 16.63
CA ASP A 500 19.26 0.70 15.73
C ASP A 500 20.07 2.00 15.54
N TYR A 501 19.84 3.03 16.36
CA TYR A 501 20.60 4.27 16.26
C TYR A 501 21.99 4.11 16.96
N ASP A 502 23.18 4.46 16.35
CA ASP A 502 24.50 5.03 16.87
C ASP A 502 25.49 5.50 15.80
N ALA A 503 26.37 6.52 15.97
CA ALA A 503 26.81 7.32 17.15
C ALA A 503 26.73 8.87 16.97
N TRP A 504 26.20 9.36 15.84
CA TRP A 504 25.80 10.78 15.65
C TRP A 504 24.32 10.92 15.21
N LYS A 505 23.53 9.90 15.59
CA LYS A 505 22.07 9.71 15.48
C LYS A 505 21.25 11.00 15.59
N SER A 506 20.62 11.49 14.52
CA SER A 506 19.75 12.68 14.63
C SER A 506 18.43 12.58 13.86
N LEU A 507 17.68 11.48 14.02
CA LEU A 507 16.25 11.30 13.65
C LEU A 507 15.97 10.54 12.32
N GLY A 508 15.94 9.20 12.34
CA GLY A 508 15.34 8.37 11.26
C GLY A 508 15.98 6.99 11.08
N LEU A 509 15.18 5.95 10.79
CA LEU A 509 15.64 4.64 10.28
C LEU A 509 16.15 4.86 8.84
N PRO A 510 17.42 4.54 8.50
CA PRO A 510 17.84 3.14 8.24
C PRO A 510 19.32 2.80 8.57
N GLU A 511 19.63 1.50 8.74
CA GLU A 511 21.00 0.97 8.83
C GLU A 511 21.75 1.06 7.48
N ILE A 512 22.71 1.98 7.39
CA ILE A 512 23.68 2.09 6.27
C ILE A 512 25.02 1.47 6.71
N ARG A 513 25.07 0.15 6.89
CA ARG A 513 26.34 -0.57 7.14
C ARG A 513 26.50 -1.90 6.41
N ALA A 514 25.73 -2.15 5.36
CA ALA A 514 26.29 -2.96 4.28
C ALA A 514 27.33 -2.09 3.54
N THR A 515 28.43 -2.71 3.09
CA THR A 515 29.22 -2.23 1.95
C THR A 515 28.27 -1.78 0.82
N LYS A 516 28.74 -1.00 -0.17
CA LYS A 516 27.96 -0.66 -1.38
C LYS A 516 27.60 -1.93 -2.18
N GLU A 517 26.78 -2.78 -1.60
CA GLU A 517 26.14 -3.94 -2.18
C GLU A 517 24.71 -3.51 -2.42
N LYS A 518 24.17 -3.90 -3.58
CA LYS A 518 22.76 -3.75 -3.89
C LYS A 518 21.98 -4.29 -2.69
N GLY A 519 21.02 -3.54 -2.15
CA GLY A 519 20.27 -3.97 -0.97
C GLY A 519 19.54 -5.26 -1.29
N PHE A 520 20.07 -6.39 -0.84
CA PHE A 520 19.42 -7.69 -0.97
C PHE A 520 18.67 -7.98 0.32
N VAL A 521 17.43 -8.45 0.18
CA VAL A 521 16.72 -9.18 1.22
C VAL A 521 17.62 -10.36 1.62
N LEU A 522 18.12 -10.36 2.86
CA LEU A 522 18.90 -11.49 3.36
C LEU A 522 17.99 -12.73 3.40
N ASN A 523 18.46 -13.82 2.79
CA ASN A 523 17.78 -15.10 2.71
C ASN A 523 17.58 -15.69 4.14
N PRO A 524 16.37 -16.12 4.55
CA PRO A 524 16.09 -16.59 5.91
C PRO A 524 16.93 -17.79 6.39
N ALA A 525 17.62 -18.49 5.47
CA ALA A 525 18.32 -19.74 5.77
C ALA A 525 19.74 -19.61 6.37
N SER A 526 20.24 -18.40 6.68
CA SER A 526 21.65 -18.24 7.12
C SER A 526 21.89 -18.20 8.63
N ALA A 527 20.86 -18.29 9.48
CA ALA A 527 21.02 -18.44 10.92
C ALA A 527 21.32 -19.91 11.29
N LYS A 528 22.57 -20.35 11.17
CA LYS A 528 23.02 -21.55 11.88
C LYS A 528 23.27 -21.22 13.36
N PRO A 529 22.82 -22.06 14.31
CA PRO A 529 23.16 -21.88 15.72
C PRO A 529 24.65 -22.16 15.92
N ALA A 530 25.34 -21.27 16.62
CA ALA A 530 26.72 -21.48 17.03
C ALA A 530 26.77 -22.50 18.18
N ASP A 531 27.05 -23.77 17.84
CA ASP A 531 27.49 -24.77 18.81
C ASP A 531 28.94 -24.48 19.21
N GLY A 532 29.14 -24.12 20.48
CA GLY A 532 30.45 -23.94 21.07
C GLY A 532 30.91 -25.19 21.83
N SER A 533 31.63 -26.09 21.15
CA SER A 533 32.61 -26.96 21.83
C SER A 533 33.77 -27.28 20.88
N GLY A 534 35.01 -27.06 21.34
CA GLY A 534 36.22 -27.49 20.64
C GLY A 534 37.33 -26.44 20.59
N ALA A 535 38.27 -26.56 21.53
CA ALA A 535 39.50 -25.78 21.60
C ALA A 535 40.57 -26.23 20.58
N ALA A 536 41.31 -25.27 19.99
CA ALA A 536 42.75 -25.31 19.64
C ALA A 536 43.11 -24.00 18.91
N LYS A 537 43.80 -23.06 19.56
CA LYS A 537 45.25 -22.80 19.56
C LYS A 537 45.86 -22.25 18.26
N ASP A 538 46.32 -21.01 18.40
CA ASP A 538 47.55 -20.37 17.88
C ASP A 538 47.70 -20.15 16.36
N ASN A 539 47.60 -18.88 15.92
CA ASN A 539 48.79 -18.02 15.81
C ASN A 539 48.45 -16.58 15.45
N ALA A 540 49.05 -15.67 16.21
CA ALA A 540 48.94 -14.22 16.11
C ALA A 540 49.71 -13.67 14.90
N ALA A 541 49.08 -12.71 14.19
CA ALA A 541 49.78 -11.66 13.47
C ALA A 541 49.03 -10.34 13.70
N SER A 542 49.80 -9.33 14.11
CA SER A 542 49.40 -8.11 14.78
C SER A 542 48.65 -7.11 13.90
N ALA A 543 47.56 -6.55 14.42
CA ALA A 543 47.10 -5.20 14.07
C ALA A 543 47.01 -4.37 15.36
N THR A 544 47.84 -3.35 15.45
CA THR A 544 48.03 -2.45 16.59
C THR A 544 46.81 -1.58 16.86
N GLU A 545 46.19 -1.72 18.03
CA GLU A 545 45.19 -0.78 18.56
C GLU A 545 45.81 0.58 18.86
N LYS A 546 45.15 1.66 18.42
CA LYS A 546 45.49 3.02 18.87
C LYS A 546 45.00 3.22 20.31
N PRO A 547 45.81 3.78 21.22
CA PRO A 547 45.41 3.94 22.62
C PRO A 547 44.27 4.96 22.75
N SER A 548 43.31 4.65 23.63
CA SER A 548 42.15 5.51 23.89
C SER A 548 42.57 6.87 24.46
N PHE A 549 41.77 7.91 24.17
CA PHE A 549 41.98 9.28 24.66
C PHE A 549 42.17 9.36 26.18
N ILE A 550 41.44 8.53 26.95
CA ILE A 550 41.56 8.45 28.41
C ILE A 550 42.91 7.85 28.82
N GLY A 551 43.39 6.85 28.07
CA GLY A 551 44.73 6.27 28.26
C GLY A 551 45.83 7.29 28.00
N GLN A 552 45.71 8.10 26.94
CA GLN A 552 46.67 9.17 26.65
C GLN A 552 46.64 10.28 27.70
N LEU A 553 45.46 10.65 28.20
CA LEU A 553 45.30 11.64 29.27
C LEU A 553 45.94 11.17 30.58
N LEU A 554 45.67 9.93 31.01
CA LEU A 554 46.27 9.33 32.21
C LEU A 554 47.78 9.20 32.08
N THR A 555 48.27 8.77 30.91
CA THR A 555 49.71 8.68 30.65
C THR A 555 50.37 10.07 30.70
N GLY A 556 49.74 11.09 30.13
CA GLY A 556 50.20 12.48 30.21
C GLY A 556 50.22 13.02 31.64
N LEU A 557 49.22 12.68 32.45
CA LEU A 557 49.13 13.11 33.85
C LEU A 557 50.19 12.43 34.73
N VAL A 558 50.44 11.13 34.52
CA VAL A 558 51.49 10.37 35.20
C VAL A 558 52.89 10.87 34.79
N LEU A 559 53.12 11.11 33.50
CA LEU A 559 54.39 11.67 33.01
C LEU A 559 54.60 13.11 33.51
N GLY A 560 53.53 13.91 33.59
CA GLY A 560 53.57 15.26 34.14
C GLY A 560 53.92 15.28 35.64
N LEU A 561 53.30 14.40 36.42
CA LEU A 561 53.63 14.22 37.85
C LEU A 561 55.06 13.71 38.04
N PHE A 562 55.51 12.76 37.22
CA PHE A 562 56.88 12.26 37.27
C PHE A 562 57.89 13.34 36.89
N GLY A 563 57.63 14.12 35.83
CA GLY A 563 58.43 15.28 35.43
C GLY A 563 58.47 16.36 36.51
N TYR A 564 57.36 16.61 37.19
CA TYR A 564 57.29 17.54 38.32
C TYR A 564 58.11 17.07 39.53
N VAL A 565 58.07 15.78 39.84
CA VAL A 565 58.91 15.17 40.90
C VAL A 565 60.39 15.24 40.55
N VAL A 566 60.76 14.95 39.30
CA VAL A 566 62.14 15.09 38.79
C VAL A 566 62.60 16.55 38.85
N TYR A 567 61.73 17.51 38.49
CA TYR A 567 62.02 18.94 38.59
C TYR A 567 62.20 19.42 40.04
N LEU A 568 61.37 18.96 40.98
CA LEU A 568 61.50 19.28 42.40
C LEU A 568 62.77 18.66 43.02
N LYS A 569 63.15 17.45 42.60
CA LYS A 569 64.35 16.75 43.06
C LYS A 569 65.59 17.06 42.22
N ARG A 570 65.52 17.98 41.25
CA ARG A 570 66.59 18.25 40.27
C ARG A 570 67.95 18.57 40.90
N LYS A 571 67.99 19.26 42.04
CA LYS A 571 69.25 19.55 42.76
C LYS A 571 69.91 18.28 43.32
N ASN A 572 69.12 17.31 43.78
CA ASN A 572 69.62 16.03 44.30
C ASN A 572 69.97 15.07 43.15
N ILE A 573 69.25 15.14 42.04
CA ILE A 573 69.51 14.34 40.83
C ILE A 573 70.78 14.83 40.13
N LEU A 574 70.98 16.15 40.02
CA LEU A 574 72.21 16.74 39.46
C LEU A 574 73.44 16.44 40.33
N ALA A 575 73.28 16.41 41.66
CA ALA A 575 74.36 16.00 42.57
C ALA A 575 74.78 14.51 42.43
N LEU A 576 73.95 13.67 41.80
CA LEU A 576 74.24 12.27 41.52
C LEU A 576 74.90 12.05 40.15
N VAL A 577 74.92 13.05 39.26
CA VAL A 577 75.34 12.90 37.85
C VAL A 577 76.56 13.76 37.47
N GLY A 578 77.08 14.63 38.36
CA GLY A 578 78.43 15.19 38.16
C GLY A 578 78.77 16.35 39.09
N LYS A 579 80.07 16.52 39.36
CA LYS A 579 80.65 17.74 39.97
C LYS A 579 80.19 19.01 39.26
#